data_AF-A0A433UUY4-F1
#
_entry.id   AF-A0A433UUY4-F1
#
_cell.length_a   1.000
_cell.length_b   1.000
_cell.length_c   1.000
_cell.angle_alpha   90.00
_cell.angle_beta   90.00
_cell.angle_gamma   90.00
#
_symmetry.space_group_name_H-M   'P 1'
#
loop_
_entity.id
_entity.type
_entity.pdbx_description
1 polymer ?
#
loop_
_entity_poly.entity_id
_entity_poly.type
_entity_poly.pdbx_seq_one_letter_code
_entity_poly.pdbx_strand_id
1 'polypeptide(L)'
;MLPGTWVINEKNENILFSLPKDDTKYGYTYPVAQYSHHVPKNYPGFYGIAITGGYVYRGKAIPELVGQYIFADFGNDARFFHVPVDELVNGKQAKIKELRLFNGKKEATFLQIIGSKRSDVRFGIDEEGEIYVTSKSDGKVRKVVPVPKI
;
A
#
# COMPACT_ATOMS: atom_id res chain seq x y z
N MET A 1 -1.58 20.58 2.18
CA MET A 1 -0.92 19.25 2.19
C MET A 1 0.17 19.33 3.25
N LEU A 2 0.21 18.42 4.24
CA LEU A 2 1.29 18.41 5.22
C LEU A 2 2.61 18.03 4.52
N PRO A 3 3.74 18.69 4.82
CA PRO A 3 5.01 18.39 4.17
C PRO A 3 5.47 16.95 4.49
N GLY A 4 5.87 16.21 3.47
CA GLY A 4 6.54 14.91 3.60
C GLY A 4 8.06 15.08 3.81
N THR A 5 8.82 14.00 3.72
CA THR A 5 10.31 14.04 3.76
C THR A 5 10.94 14.40 2.40
N TRP A 6 10.13 14.91 1.48
CA TRP A 6 10.50 15.40 0.16
C TRP A 6 9.49 16.46 -0.28
N VAL A 7 9.91 17.31 -1.21
CA VAL A 7 9.05 18.32 -1.86
C VAL A 7 8.52 17.74 -3.17
N ILE A 8 7.26 18.01 -3.49
CA ILE A 8 6.66 17.66 -4.79
C ILE A 8 6.71 18.86 -5.74
N ASN A 9 6.86 18.60 -7.04
CA ASN A 9 6.60 19.64 -8.03
C ASN A 9 5.09 19.94 -8.06
N GLU A 10 4.68 21.18 -7.78
CA GLU A 10 3.27 21.58 -7.74
C GLU A 10 2.53 21.39 -9.07
N LYS A 11 3.27 21.33 -10.19
CA LYS A 11 2.71 21.07 -11.53
C LYS A 11 2.81 19.60 -11.95
N ASN A 12 3.55 18.77 -11.20
CA ASN A 12 3.73 17.35 -11.49
C ASN A 12 4.15 16.57 -10.23
N GLU A 13 3.18 16.03 -9.50
CA GLU A 13 3.38 15.28 -8.25
C GLU A 13 4.28 14.02 -8.37
N ASN A 14 4.56 13.57 -9.59
CA ASN A 14 5.47 12.44 -9.86
C ASN A 14 6.95 12.83 -9.76
N ILE A 15 7.27 14.12 -9.63
CA ILE A 15 8.64 14.63 -9.51
C ILE A 15 8.87 15.04 -8.05
N LEU A 16 9.85 14.40 -7.42
CA LEU A 16 10.26 14.67 -6.04
C LEU A 16 11.58 15.44 -6.00
N PHE A 17 11.70 16.34 -5.05
CA PHE A 17 12.93 17.07 -4.73
C PHE A 17 13.31 16.86 -3.27
N SER A 18 14.60 17.04 -2.96
CA SER A 18 15.08 17.09 -1.58
C SER A 18 14.42 18.25 -0.83
N LEU A 19 14.30 18.09 0.49
CA LEU A 19 13.86 19.17 1.37
C LEU A 19 14.78 20.39 1.28
N PRO A 20 14.24 21.61 1.48
CA PRO A 20 15.06 22.81 1.66
C PRO A 20 16.09 22.64 2.78
N LYS A 21 17.27 23.24 2.64
CA LYS A 21 18.36 23.10 3.63
C LYS A 21 17.97 23.65 5.00
N ASP A 22 17.06 24.61 5.05
CA ASP A 22 16.59 25.28 6.26
C ASP A 22 15.29 24.68 6.83
N ASP A 23 14.79 23.57 6.28
CA ASP A 23 13.50 22.99 6.65
C ASP A 23 13.41 22.65 8.15
N THR A 24 14.52 22.22 8.73
CA THR A 24 14.66 21.94 10.16
C THR A 24 14.29 23.10 11.08
N LYS A 25 14.34 24.36 10.60
CA LYS A 25 13.99 25.55 11.39
C LYS A 25 12.50 25.68 11.67
N TYR A 26 11.64 25.04 10.87
CA TYR A 26 10.19 25.18 10.98
C TYR A 26 9.56 24.17 11.96
N GLY A 27 10.33 23.22 12.48
CA GLY A 27 9.87 22.28 13.51
C GLY A 27 8.74 21.35 13.07
N TYR A 28 8.68 20.99 11.79
CA TYR A 28 7.64 20.10 11.27
C TYR A 28 7.74 18.69 11.87
N THR A 29 6.58 18.12 12.20
CA THR A 29 6.46 16.69 12.48
C THR A 29 6.09 15.98 11.19
N TYR A 30 7.02 15.22 10.63
CA TYR A 30 6.78 14.48 9.39
C TYR A 30 5.91 13.24 9.63
N PRO A 31 5.20 12.79 8.58
CA PRO A 31 4.50 11.52 8.60
C PRO A 31 5.48 10.35 8.82
N VAL A 32 5.06 9.42 9.67
CA VAL A 32 5.82 8.22 10.06
C VAL A 32 5.91 7.16 8.95
N ALA A 33 5.07 7.22 7.93
CA ALA A 33 5.15 6.40 6.73
C ALA A 33 4.66 7.21 5.54
N GLN A 34 5.27 7.04 4.38
CA GLN A 34 4.98 7.86 3.20
C GLN A 34 4.91 7.03 1.93
N TYR A 35 3.85 7.26 1.17
CA TYR A 35 3.61 6.69 -0.14
C TYR A 35 3.76 7.79 -1.18
N SER A 36 4.59 7.56 -2.20
CA SER A 36 4.85 8.57 -3.23
C SER A 36 4.21 8.20 -4.57
N HIS A 37 3.87 9.20 -5.34
CA HIS A 37 3.47 9.09 -6.74
C HIS A 37 4.68 9.04 -7.70
N HIS A 38 5.91 8.99 -7.18
CA HIS A 38 7.10 9.00 -8.04
C HIS A 38 7.13 7.80 -8.98
N VAL A 39 7.03 8.07 -10.28
CA VAL A 39 7.08 7.04 -11.32
C VAL A 39 8.54 6.71 -11.62
N PRO A 40 9.01 5.47 -11.39
CA PRO A 40 10.36 5.08 -11.77
C PRO A 40 10.56 5.26 -13.28
N LYS A 41 11.75 5.71 -13.71
CA LYS A 41 12.06 6.05 -15.11
C LYS A 41 11.68 4.96 -16.13
N ASN A 42 11.73 3.68 -15.71
CA ASN A 42 11.46 2.53 -16.56
C ASN A 42 10.08 1.88 -16.31
N TYR A 43 9.18 2.55 -15.59
CA TYR A 43 7.84 2.03 -15.33
C TYR A 43 6.85 2.57 -16.36
N PRO A 44 6.23 1.71 -17.20
CA PRO A 44 5.26 2.18 -18.17
C PRO A 44 3.93 2.50 -17.49
N GLY A 45 3.38 3.68 -17.77
CA GLY A 45 2.03 4.05 -17.35
C GLY A 45 1.96 4.65 -15.94
N PHE A 46 1.00 4.18 -15.16
CA PHE A 46 0.68 4.76 -13.85
C PHE A 46 1.37 3.97 -12.73
N TYR A 47 1.93 4.69 -11.76
CA TYR A 47 2.59 4.12 -10.58
C TYR A 47 2.16 4.92 -9.36
N GLY A 48 1.77 4.25 -8.29
CA GLY A 48 1.37 4.92 -7.07
C GLY A 48 0.24 5.91 -7.30
N ILE A 49 -1.00 5.46 -7.53
CA ILE A 49 -2.11 6.32 -7.92
C ILE A 49 -2.91 6.82 -6.72
N ALA A 50 -3.40 5.89 -5.89
CA ALA A 50 -4.26 6.26 -4.77
C ALA A 50 -4.40 5.08 -3.81
N ILE A 51 -4.23 5.36 -2.51
CA ILE A 51 -4.60 4.43 -1.44
C ILE A 51 -5.97 4.83 -0.93
N THR A 52 -6.92 3.91 -0.95
CA THR A 52 -8.29 4.16 -0.45
C THR A 52 -8.49 3.68 0.99
N GLY A 53 -7.61 2.83 1.51
CA GLY A 53 -7.67 2.35 2.87
C GLY A 53 -6.98 1.01 3.05
N GLY A 54 -7.13 0.46 4.26
CA GLY A 54 -6.50 -0.78 4.69
C GLY A 54 -6.90 -1.13 6.12
N TYR A 55 -6.41 -2.27 6.61
CA TYR A 55 -6.64 -2.72 7.99
C TYR A 55 -5.36 -3.28 8.60
N VAL A 56 -5.27 -3.16 9.92
CA VAL A 56 -4.25 -3.90 10.69
C VAL A 56 -4.71 -5.34 10.82
N TYR A 57 -3.92 -6.27 10.29
CA TYR A 57 -4.24 -7.69 10.35
C TYR A 57 -4.09 -8.21 11.78
N ARG A 58 -5.16 -8.86 12.27
CA ARG A 58 -5.25 -9.45 13.62
C ARG A 58 -5.74 -10.90 13.61
N GLY A 59 -5.87 -11.47 12.40
CA GLY A 59 -6.26 -12.85 12.19
C GLY A 59 -5.21 -13.84 12.68
N LYS A 60 -5.60 -15.11 12.69
CA LYS A 60 -4.75 -16.23 13.12
C LYS A 60 -4.28 -17.08 11.94
N ALA A 61 -4.92 -16.96 10.78
CA ALA A 61 -4.58 -17.77 9.62
C ALA A 61 -3.18 -17.47 9.07
N ILE A 62 -2.71 -16.22 9.15
CA ILE A 62 -1.41 -15.76 8.64
C ILE A 62 -0.60 -15.09 9.76
N PRO A 63 0.04 -15.86 10.66
CA PRO A 63 0.75 -15.31 11.82
C PRO A 63 1.80 -14.25 11.49
N GLU A 64 2.46 -14.35 10.33
CA GLU A 64 3.49 -13.41 9.88
C GLU A 64 2.95 -12.01 9.57
N LEU A 65 1.63 -11.88 9.38
CA LEU A 65 0.98 -10.60 9.09
C LEU A 65 0.39 -9.93 10.35
N VAL A 66 0.42 -10.59 11.51
CA VAL A 66 -0.12 -10.01 12.74
C VAL A 66 0.62 -8.70 13.07
N GLY A 67 -0.15 -7.62 13.26
CA GLY A 67 0.40 -6.29 13.52
C GLY A 67 0.88 -5.54 12.26
N GLN A 68 0.65 -6.08 11.06
CA GLN A 68 0.89 -5.35 9.82
C GLN A 68 -0.34 -4.55 9.42
N TYR A 69 -0.19 -3.26 9.14
CA TYR A 69 -1.21 -2.48 8.44
C TYR A 69 -1.12 -2.78 6.94
N ILE A 70 -2.14 -3.45 6.40
CA ILE A 70 -2.22 -3.90 5.01
C ILE A 70 -3.16 -2.99 4.24
N PHE A 71 -2.69 -2.48 3.10
CA PHE A 71 -3.40 -1.57 2.22
C PHE A 71 -3.02 -1.83 0.77
N ALA A 72 -3.69 -1.19 -0.18
CA ALA A 72 -3.38 -1.37 -1.60
C ALA A 72 -3.66 -0.12 -2.42
N ASP A 73 -3.05 -0.08 -3.60
CA ASP A 73 -3.36 0.90 -4.63
C ASP A 73 -4.70 0.57 -5.30
N PHE A 74 -5.58 1.56 -5.38
CA PHE A 74 -6.91 1.46 -5.95
C PHE A 74 -6.94 1.48 -7.48
N GLY A 75 -5.88 2.01 -8.10
CA GLY A 75 -5.83 2.32 -9.51
C GLY A 75 -5.32 1.16 -10.38
N ASN A 76 -4.55 1.52 -11.40
CA ASN A 76 -3.98 0.58 -12.38
C ASN A 76 -2.72 -0.13 -11.87
N ASP A 77 -2.20 0.28 -10.71
CA ASP A 77 -1.02 -0.34 -10.12
C ASP A 77 -1.43 -1.55 -9.27
N ALA A 78 -2.53 -1.44 -8.51
CA ALA A 78 -3.19 -2.52 -7.77
C ALA A 78 -2.28 -3.34 -6.84
N ARG A 79 -1.10 -2.81 -6.50
CA ARG A 79 -0.13 -3.45 -5.62
C ARG A 79 -0.62 -3.36 -4.18
N PHE A 80 -0.36 -4.43 -3.45
CA PHE A 80 -0.65 -4.51 -2.02
C PHE A 80 0.62 -4.18 -1.27
N PHE A 81 0.44 -3.55 -0.13
CA PHE A 81 1.53 -3.08 0.70
C PHE A 81 1.24 -3.41 2.16
N HIS A 82 2.31 -3.43 2.94
CA HIS A 82 2.21 -3.52 4.37
C HIS A 82 3.27 -2.65 5.07
N VAL A 83 2.92 -2.20 6.27
CA VAL A 83 3.86 -1.56 7.20
C VAL A 83 3.57 -2.06 8.62
N PRO A 84 4.61 -2.44 9.39
CA PRO A 84 4.44 -2.86 10.77
C PRO A 84 4.01 -1.69 11.66
N VAL A 85 2.94 -1.87 12.45
CA VAL A 85 2.35 -0.77 13.23
C VAL A 85 3.22 -0.30 14.39
N ASP A 86 4.11 -1.15 14.89
CA ASP A 86 5.09 -0.84 15.94
C ASP A 86 6.27 -0.01 15.41
N GLU A 87 6.50 0.04 14.10
CA GLU A 87 7.48 0.94 13.48
C GLU A 87 6.92 2.35 13.23
N LEU A 88 5.60 2.57 13.37
CA LEU A 88 4.93 3.86 13.15
C LEU A 88 5.15 4.82 14.33
N VAL A 89 6.41 5.22 14.53
CA VAL A 89 6.86 6.05 15.66
C VAL A 89 7.25 7.44 15.18
N ASN A 90 6.77 8.49 15.86
CA ASN A 90 7.11 9.88 15.53
C ASN A 90 8.63 10.10 15.44
N GLY A 91 9.06 10.82 14.40
CA GLY A 91 10.49 11.07 14.14
C GLY A 91 11.24 9.93 13.46
N LYS A 92 10.59 8.76 13.26
CA LYS A 92 11.16 7.64 12.50
C LYS A 92 10.27 7.35 11.29
N GLN A 93 10.88 7.30 10.10
CA GLN A 93 10.19 6.87 8.89
C GLN A 93 10.19 5.34 8.80
N ALA A 94 9.01 4.74 8.86
CA ALA A 94 8.76 3.33 8.62
C ALA A 94 8.79 3.03 7.12
N LYS A 95 9.28 1.84 6.78
CA LYS A 95 9.39 1.40 5.39
C LYS A 95 8.14 0.63 4.97
N ILE A 96 7.41 1.18 4.00
CA ILE A 96 6.34 0.45 3.30
C ILE A 96 6.98 -0.64 2.44
N LYS A 97 6.48 -1.86 2.56
CA LYS A 97 6.91 -3.03 1.79
C LYS A 97 5.77 -3.55 0.93
N GLU A 98 6.10 -4.07 -0.24
CA GLU A 98 5.12 -4.68 -1.13
C GLU A 98 4.76 -6.10 -0.64
N LEU A 99 3.46 -6.39 -0.58
CA LEU A 99 2.90 -7.69 -0.25
C LEU A 99 2.65 -8.46 -1.55
N ARG A 100 3.38 -9.56 -1.73
CA ARG A 100 3.24 -10.41 -2.93
C ARG A 100 1.94 -11.21 -2.87
N LEU A 101 1.24 -11.27 -3.99
CA LEU A 101 -0.02 -11.98 -4.14
C LEU A 101 0.13 -13.22 -5.02
N PHE A 102 -0.70 -14.22 -4.76
CA PHE A 102 -0.69 -15.50 -5.46
C PHE A 102 -2.11 -15.89 -5.88
N ASN A 103 -2.22 -16.45 -7.08
CA ASN A 103 -3.40 -17.19 -7.53
C ASN A 103 -3.08 -18.70 -7.45
N GLY A 104 -3.51 -19.33 -6.35
CA GLY A 104 -3.06 -20.68 -6.02
C GLY A 104 -1.56 -20.70 -5.70
N LYS A 105 -0.77 -21.46 -6.46
CA LYS A 105 0.70 -21.55 -6.31
C LYS A 105 1.48 -20.58 -7.20
N LYS A 106 0.82 -19.85 -8.09
CA LYS A 106 1.47 -18.94 -9.05
C LYS A 106 1.36 -17.50 -8.55
N GLU A 107 2.49 -16.82 -8.46
CA GLU A 107 2.51 -15.37 -8.20
C GLU A 107 1.73 -14.63 -9.29
N ALA A 108 0.84 -13.73 -8.86
CA ALA A 108 -0.01 -12.97 -9.76
C ALA A 108 -0.35 -11.61 -9.15
N THR A 109 -0.43 -10.57 -9.98
CA THR A 109 -0.92 -9.27 -9.53
C THR A 109 -2.43 -9.34 -9.28
N PHE A 110 -2.96 -8.42 -8.46
CA PHE A 110 -4.41 -8.37 -8.24
C PHE A 110 -5.19 -8.13 -9.55
N LEU A 111 -4.65 -7.32 -10.47
CA LEU A 111 -5.23 -7.12 -11.80
C LEU A 111 -5.32 -8.42 -12.62
N GLN A 112 -4.30 -9.28 -12.55
CA GLN A 112 -4.33 -10.59 -13.21
C GLN A 112 -5.36 -11.52 -12.57
N ILE A 113 -5.53 -11.47 -11.25
CA ILE A 113 -6.51 -12.28 -10.51
C ILE A 113 -7.95 -11.90 -10.88
N ILE A 114 -8.22 -10.61 -11.10
CA ILE A 114 -9.58 -10.10 -11.40
C ILE A 114 -9.83 -9.93 -12.90
N GLY A 115 -8.80 -10.06 -13.75
CA GLY A 115 -8.91 -9.88 -15.20
C GLY A 115 -9.28 -8.45 -15.64
N SER A 116 -8.80 -7.42 -14.94
CA SER A 116 -9.17 -6.01 -15.16
C SER A 116 -7.94 -5.12 -15.32
N LYS A 117 -8.15 -3.89 -15.83
CA LYS A 117 -7.12 -2.84 -15.88
C LYS A 117 -7.11 -1.94 -14.64
N ARG A 118 -8.13 -2.05 -13.79
CA ARG A 118 -8.31 -1.31 -12.53
C ARG A 118 -8.75 -2.26 -11.43
N SER A 119 -8.18 -2.10 -10.24
CA SER A 119 -8.58 -2.92 -9.08
C SER A 119 -9.91 -2.47 -8.50
N ASP A 120 -10.07 -1.15 -8.35
CA ASP A 120 -11.12 -0.54 -7.53
C ASP A 120 -11.28 -1.27 -6.18
N VAL A 121 -10.15 -1.69 -5.60
CA VAL A 121 -10.12 -2.60 -4.45
C VAL A 121 -10.65 -1.93 -3.19
N ARG A 122 -11.39 -2.69 -2.38
CA ARG A 122 -11.78 -2.30 -1.02
C ARG A 122 -11.46 -3.43 -0.06
N PHE A 123 -11.25 -3.07 1.20
CA PHE A 123 -10.96 -4.02 2.26
C PHE A 123 -12.14 -4.17 3.22
N GLY A 124 -12.24 -5.34 3.84
CA GLY A 124 -13.09 -5.63 4.98
C GLY A 124 -12.41 -6.63 5.92
N ILE A 125 -12.94 -6.78 7.13
CA ILE A 125 -12.49 -7.76 8.12
C ILE A 125 -13.68 -8.54 8.65
N ASP A 126 -13.47 -9.80 9.03
CA ASP A 126 -14.43 -10.55 9.84
C ASP A 126 -14.17 -10.40 11.35
N GLU A 127 -15.01 -11.02 12.18
CA GLU A 127 -14.89 -11.00 13.64
C GLU A 127 -13.63 -11.71 14.17
N GLU A 128 -13.01 -12.58 13.36
CA GLU A 128 -11.76 -13.26 13.68
C GLU A 128 -10.53 -12.41 13.32
N GLY A 129 -10.73 -11.25 12.69
CA GLY A 129 -9.66 -10.36 12.25
C GLY A 129 -9.01 -10.75 10.92
N GLU A 130 -9.63 -11.66 10.17
CA GLU A 130 -9.17 -12.05 8.84
C GLU A 130 -9.59 -11.02 7.80
N ILE A 131 -8.71 -10.76 6.83
CA ILE A 131 -8.93 -9.72 5.82
C ILE A 131 -9.63 -10.30 4.59
N TYR A 132 -10.58 -9.53 4.09
CA TYR A 132 -11.26 -9.73 2.83
C TYR A 132 -11.03 -8.54 1.91
N VAL A 133 -11.03 -8.82 0.62
CA VAL A 133 -10.98 -7.78 -0.41
C VAL A 133 -12.12 -7.93 -1.39
N THR A 134 -12.64 -6.81 -1.84
CA THR A 134 -13.63 -6.75 -2.91
C THR A 134 -13.06 -5.99 -4.10
N SER A 135 -13.54 -6.34 -5.30
CA SER A 135 -13.22 -5.64 -6.53
C SER A 135 -14.49 -5.31 -7.29
N LYS A 136 -14.61 -4.06 -7.73
CA LYS A 136 -15.80 -3.61 -8.47
C LYS A 136 -15.93 -4.34 -9.81
N SER A 137 -14.81 -4.65 -10.47
CA SER A 137 -14.81 -5.17 -11.85
C SER A 137 -15.43 -6.55 -11.99
N ASP A 138 -15.37 -7.39 -10.96
CA ASP A 138 -15.87 -8.76 -10.99
C ASP A 138 -16.93 -9.07 -9.92
N GLY A 139 -17.22 -8.11 -9.04
CA GLY A 139 -18.26 -8.23 -8.01
C GLY A 139 -17.97 -9.28 -6.94
N LYS A 140 -16.72 -9.73 -6.78
CA LYS A 140 -16.38 -10.82 -5.85
C LYS A 140 -15.84 -10.29 -4.53
N VAL A 141 -16.16 -11.01 -3.46
CA VAL A 141 -15.50 -10.92 -2.15
C VAL A 141 -14.51 -12.07 -2.05
N ARG A 142 -13.26 -11.77 -1.66
CA ARG A 142 -12.18 -12.76 -1.53
C ARG A 142 -11.58 -12.69 -0.14
N LYS A 143 -11.38 -13.84 0.50
CA LYS A 143 -10.58 -13.94 1.72
C LYS A 143 -9.09 -13.95 1.35
N VAL A 144 -8.28 -13.20 2.08
CA VAL A 144 -6.82 -13.29 2.01
C VAL A 144 -6.39 -14.50 2.85
N VAL A 145 -5.59 -15.39 2.25
CA VAL A 145 -5.19 -16.66 2.88
C VAL A 145 -3.68 -16.88 2.73
N PRO A 146 -3.07 -17.73 3.56
CA PRO A 146 -1.67 -18.13 3.37
C PRO A 146 -1.47 -18.76 1.99
N VAL A 147 -0.29 -18.55 1.42
CA VAL A 147 0.13 -19.30 0.22
C VAL A 147 0.21 -20.79 0.60
N PRO A 148 -0.34 -21.71 -0.21
CA PRO A 148 -0.22 -23.14 0.05
C PRO A 148 1.26 -23.54 0.22
N LYS A 149 1.56 -24.34 1.25
CA LYS A 149 2.89 -24.92 1.43
C LYS A 149 3.26 -25.71 0.17
N ILE A 150 4.49 -25.50 -0.32
CA ILE A 150 5.03 -26.19 -1.50
C ILE A 150 5.16 -27.67 -1.20
#